data_AF-A0A967SJD3-F1
#
_entry.id   AF-A0A967SJD3-F1
#
_cell.length_a   1.000
_cell.length_b   1.000
_cell.length_c   1.000
_cell.angle_alpha   90.00
_cell.angle_beta   90.00
_cell.angle_gamma   90.00
#
_symmetry.space_group_name_H-M   'P 1'
#
loop_
_entity.id
_entity.type
_entity.pdbx_description
1 polymer ?
#
loop_
_entity_poly.entity_id
_entity_poly.type
_entity_poly.pdbx_seq_one_letter_code
_entity_poly.pdbx_strand_id
1 'polypeptide(L)'
;MGLIKEGDDVAVLTDILGVEDALGDMDFKVAGTREGVTSIQMDIKIEGLTVEIMKTALKRAHAARMQILDHMEQTIAEPREELSTYAPRIISIMINPEKIGEVIGPKGKTIRGIQEETGA
;
A
#
# COMPACT_ATOMS: atom_id res chain seq x y z
N MET A 1 7.83 4.46 12.33
CA MET A 1 7.74 4.53 13.80
C MET A 1 9.01 3.94 14.34
N GLY A 2 9.51 4.45 15.46
CA GLY A 2 10.75 3.94 16.07
C GLY A 2 10.58 3.70 17.55
N LEU A 3 11.56 3.03 18.13
CA LEU A 3 11.64 2.80 19.55
C LEU A 3 13.09 2.90 20.00
N ILE A 4 13.31 3.59 21.12
CA ILE A 4 14.57 3.66 21.83
C ILE A 4 14.33 3.12 23.24
N LYS A 5 15.18 2.21 23.71
CA LYS A 5 15.09 1.58 25.03
C LYS A 5 16.43 1.67 25.74
N GLU A 6 16.45 2.30 26.91
CA GLU A 6 17.62 2.36 27.79
C GLU A 6 17.25 1.80 29.15
N GLY A 7 17.78 0.62 29.49
CA GLY A 7 17.37 -0.10 30.69
C GLY A 7 15.87 -0.45 30.66
N ASP A 8 15.11 0.11 31.60
CA ASP A 8 13.65 -0.05 31.71
C ASP A 8 12.87 1.10 31.03
N ASP A 9 13.55 2.18 30.64
CA ASP A 9 12.93 3.34 29.99
C ASP A 9 12.74 3.08 28.50
N VAL A 10 11.55 3.43 28.00
CA VAL A 10 11.15 3.20 26.60
C VAL A 10 10.53 4.47 26.02
N ALA A 11 11.10 4.94 24.92
CA ALA A 11 10.55 6.02 24.12
C ALA A 11 10.06 5.48 22.77
N VAL A 12 8.77 5.69 22.49
CA VAL A 12 8.19 5.41 21.16
C VAL A 12 8.22 6.69 20.33
N LEU A 13 8.78 6.62 19.12
CA LEU A 13 8.90 7.72 18.17
C LEU A 13 7.88 7.57 17.03
N THR A 14 7.31 8.69 16.60
CA THR A 14 6.36 8.78 15.49
C THR A 14 7.00 9.52 14.34
N ASP A 15 6.76 9.05 13.11
CA ASP A 15 7.31 9.65 11.89
C ASP A 15 8.82 9.88 11.95
N ILE A 16 9.55 8.78 12.15
CA ILE A 16 11.00 8.83 12.40
C ILE A 16 11.78 9.32 11.19
N LEU A 17 12.82 10.09 11.48
CA LEU A 17 13.84 10.50 10.53
C LEU A 17 14.87 9.38 10.34
N GLY A 18 15.64 9.44 9.25
CA GLY A 18 16.68 8.44 8.98
C GLY A 18 17.76 8.33 10.07
N VAL A 19 18.06 9.44 10.76
CA VAL A 19 18.99 9.43 11.90
C VAL A 19 18.40 8.70 13.11
N GLU A 20 17.10 8.86 13.36
CA GLU A 20 16.39 8.18 14.44
C GLU A 20 16.21 6.69 14.15
N ASP A 21 16.08 6.29 12.89
CA ASP A 21 16.08 4.90 12.44
C ASP A 21 17.44 4.22 12.68
N ALA A 22 18.53 4.92 12.32
CA ALA A 22 19.90 4.42 12.49
C ALA A 22 20.30 4.23 13.96
N LEU A 23 19.80 5.11 14.84
CA LEU A 23 20.08 5.08 16.28
C LEU A 23 19.03 4.30 17.09
N GLY A 24 17.88 3.99 16.50
CA GLY A 24 16.78 3.31 17.17
C GLY A 24 16.99 1.81 17.30
N ASP A 25 16.48 1.25 18.40
CA ASP A 25 16.55 -0.17 18.75
C ASP A 25 15.52 -1.02 18.01
N MET A 26 14.50 -0.38 17.47
CA MET A 26 13.50 -1.01 16.61
C MET A 26 12.90 0.04 15.70
N ASP A 27 12.72 -0.32 14.43
CA ASP A 27 11.89 0.43 13.51
C ASP A 27 10.71 -0.43 13.07
N PHE A 28 9.54 0.20 12.98
CA PHE A 28 8.38 -0.46 12.43
C PHE A 28 7.52 0.49 11.62
N LYS A 29 6.90 -0.09 10.61
CA LYS A 29 6.11 0.60 9.61
C LYS A 29 4.73 -0.03 9.63
N VAL A 30 3.70 0.82 9.75
CA VAL A 30 2.30 0.40 9.80
C VAL A 30 1.53 1.18 8.76
N ALA A 31 0.98 0.48 7.78
CA ALA A 31 0.11 1.05 6.76
C ALA A 31 -1.33 0.54 6.94
N GLY A 32 -2.31 1.32 6.51
CA GLY A 32 -3.70 0.91 6.66
C GLY A 32 -4.71 1.96 6.21
N THR A 33 -5.97 1.54 6.25
CA THR A 33 -7.14 2.39 6.02
C THR A 33 -7.70 2.87 7.37
N ARG A 34 -8.83 3.59 7.33
CA ARG A 34 -9.62 3.91 8.52
C ARG A 34 -10.20 2.66 9.19
N GLU A 35 -10.47 1.61 8.42
CA GLU A 35 -11.10 0.38 8.90
C GLU A 35 -10.08 -0.58 9.53
N GLY A 36 -8.81 -0.50 9.14
CA GLY A 36 -7.85 -1.48 9.62
C GLY A 36 -6.43 -1.28 9.13
N VAL A 37 -5.56 -2.16 9.60
CA VAL A 37 -4.17 -2.25 9.16
C VAL A 37 -4.11 -3.12 7.91
N THR A 38 -3.48 -2.64 6.84
CA THR A 38 -3.29 -3.40 5.60
C THR A 38 -1.89 -4.02 5.54
N SER A 39 -0.91 -3.43 6.19
CA SER A 39 0.46 -3.94 6.24
C SER A 39 1.19 -3.53 7.51
N ILE A 40 2.03 -4.43 8.01
CA ILE A 40 2.98 -4.20 9.10
C ILE A 40 4.33 -4.75 8.67
N GLN A 41 5.38 -3.95 8.87
CA GLN A 41 6.76 -4.38 8.81
C GLN A 41 7.44 -4.01 10.12
N MET A 42 8.19 -4.94 10.72
CA MET A 42 8.90 -4.74 11.98
C MET A 42 10.32 -5.26 11.83
N ASP A 43 11.29 -4.42 12.17
CA ASP A 43 12.70 -4.80 12.29
C ASP A 43 13.16 -4.51 13.73
N ILE A 44 13.52 -5.57 14.44
CA ILE A 44 13.82 -5.54 15.87
C ILE A 44 15.32 -5.80 16.03
N LYS A 45 16.04 -4.85 16.63
CA LYS A 45 17.51 -4.93 16.80
C LYS A 45 17.91 -5.36 18.22
N ILE A 46 16.97 -5.39 19.17
CA ILE A 46 17.21 -5.72 20.59
C ILE A 46 16.27 -6.80 21.13
N GLU A 47 16.68 -7.44 22.21
CA GLU A 47 15.82 -8.31 23.01
C GLU A 47 15.03 -7.51 24.06
N GLY A 48 13.95 -8.08 24.60
CA GLY A 48 13.19 -7.48 25.71
C GLY A 48 12.04 -6.56 25.29
N LEU A 49 11.53 -6.70 24.06
CA LEU A 49 10.33 -6.02 23.62
C LEU A 49 9.06 -6.73 24.15
N THR A 50 8.29 -6.08 25.00
CA THR A 50 7.07 -6.67 25.57
C THR A 50 5.84 -6.40 24.69
N VAL A 51 4.81 -7.24 24.84
CA VAL A 51 3.52 -7.05 24.15
C VAL A 51 2.88 -5.71 24.51
N GLU A 52 3.07 -5.23 25.74
CA GLU A 52 2.50 -3.95 26.20
C GLU A 52 3.17 -2.74 25.52
N ILE A 53 4.49 -2.80 25.31
CA ILE A 53 5.22 -1.81 24.52
C ILE A 53 4.68 -1.79 23.08
N MET A 54 4.50 -2.98 22.48
CA MET A 54 3.95 -3.09 21.13
C MET A 54 2.54 -2.53 20.99
N LYS A 55 1.66 -2.81 21.96
CA LYS A 55 0.29 -2.24 21.97
C LYS A 55 0.34 -0.72 22.02
N THR A 56 1.21 -0.15 22.86
CA THR A 56 1.40 1.30 22.97
C THR A 56 1.89 1.88 21.65
N ALA A 57 2.88 1.23 21.03
CA ALA A 57 3.46 1.63 19.76
C ALA A 57 2.42 1.59 18.62
N LEU A 58 1.62 0.53 18.53
CA LEU A 58 0.55 0.39 17.55
C LEU A 58 -0.60 1.40 17.78
N LYS A 59 -0.96 1.68 19.04
CA LYS A 59 -1.96 2.71 19.35
C LYS A 59 -1.50 4.10 18.90
N ARG A 60 -0.21 4.41 19.11
CA ARG A 60 0.39 5.66 18.64
C ARG A 60 0.48 5.71 17.12
N ALA A 61 0.85 4.61 16.47
CA ALA A 61 0.86 4.48 15.02
C ALA A 61 -0.54 4.67 14.41
N HIS A 62 -1.58 4.12 15.05
CA HIS A 62 -2.97 4.33 14.65
C HIS A 62 -3.36 5.81 14.69
N ALA A 63 -3.09 6.50 15.80
CA ALA A 63 -3.39 7.93 15.93
C ALA A 63 -2.70 8.77 14.84
N ALA A 64 -1.40 8.52 14.61
CA ALA A 64 -0.64 9.19 13.55
C ALA A 64 -1.21 8.88 12.16
N ARG A 65 -1.55 7.62 11.89
CA ARG A 65 -2.15 7.21 10.61
C ARG A 65 -3.47 7.93 10.35
N MET A 66 -4.33 8.07 11.36
CA MET A 66 -5.59 8.81 11.20
C MET A 66 -5.34 10.27 10.85
N GLN A 67 -4.39 10.93 11.52
CA GLN A 67 -4.03 12.31 11.21
C GLN A 67 -3.51 12.48 9.76
N ILE A 68 -2.68 11.54 9.28
CA ILE A 68 -2.19 11.55 7.91
C ILE A 68 -3.35 11.37 6.92
N LEU A 69 -4.25 10.40 7.17
CA LEU A 69 -5.43 10.18 6.32
C LEU A 69 -6.36 11.39 6.31
N ASP A 70 -6.60 12.02 7.46
CA ASP A 70 -7.41 13.24 7.56
C ASP A 70 -6.83 14.38 6.69
N HIS A 71 -5.49 14.50 6.63
CA HIS A 71 -4.85 15.50 5.79
C HIS A 71 -4.86 15.12 4.29
N MET A 72 -4.69 13.85 3.95
CA MET A 72 -4.80 13.36 2.57
C MET A 72 -6.21 13.61 2.00
N GLU A 73 -7.25 13.34 2.78
CA GLU A 73 -8.64 13.53 2.37
C GLU A 73 -9.03 14.99 2.13
N GLN A 74 -8.34 15.95 2.77
CA GLN A 74 -8.52 17.38 2.45
C GLN A 74 -8.12 17.72 1.01
N THR A 75 -7.27 16.88 0.39
CA THR A 75 -6.83 17.05 -0.99
C THR A 75 -7.63 16.19 -1.96
N ILE A 76 -7.86 14.92 -1.62
CA ILE A 76 -8.62 13.98 -2.44
C ILE A 76 -9.32 12.95 -1.54
N ALA A 77 -10.62 13.13 -1.33
CA ALA A 77 -11.41 12.24 -0.48
C ALA A 77 -11.81 10.93 -1.18
N GLU A 78 -11.98 10.98 -2.51
CA GLU A 78 -12.44 9.85 -3.31
C GLU A 78 -11.71 9.76 -4.65
N PRO A 79 -11.66 8.58 -5.29
CA PRO A 79 -11.14 8.43 -6.64
C PRO A 79 -11.87 9.37 -7.60
N ARG A 80 -11.14 9.91 -8.60
CA ARG A 80 -11.75 10.73 -9.65
C ARG A 80 -12.74 9.88 -10.45
N GLU A 81 -13.92 10.42 -10.72
CA GLU A 81 -14.95 9.75 -11.52
C GLU A 81 -14.45 9.39 -12.93
N GLU A 82 -13.58 10.24 -13.48
CA GLU A 82 -13.03 10.06 -14.81
C GLU A 82 -11.51 9.85 -14.77
N LEU A 83 -11.06 8.89 -15.58
CA LEU A 83 -9.66 8.71 -15.91
C LEU A 83 -9.14 9.89 -16.74
N SER A 84 -7.85 10.21 -16.56
CA SER A 84 -7.15 11.19 -17.38
C SER A 84 -7.37 10.94 -18.88
N THR A 85 -7.54 12.00 -19.66
CA THR A 85 -7.66 11.93 -21.13
C THR A 85 -6.42 11.35 -21.81
N TYR A 86 -5.28 11.37 -21.12
CA TYR A 86 -4.02 10.81 -21.61
C TYR A 86 -3.75 9.39 -21.11
N ALA A 87 -4.55 8.89 -20.17
CA ALA A 87 -4.40 7.52 -19.68
C ALA A 87 -5.03 6.54 -20.69
N PRO A 88 -4.39 5.38 -20.95
CA PRO A 88 -4.99 4.33 -21.75
C PRO A 88 -6.27 3.82 -21.07
N ARG A 89 -7.31 3.55 -21.88
CA ARG A 89 -8.58 3.03 -21.39
C ARG A 89 -8.69 1.55 -21.69
N ILE A 90 -9.09 0.78 -20.68
CA ILE A 90 -9.39 -0.63 -20.84
C ILE A 90 -10.88 -0.74 -21.19
N ILE A 91 -11.18 -1.33 -22.35
CA ILE A 91 -12.55 -1.66 -22.75
C ILE A 91 -12.72 -3.16 -22.55
N SER A 92 -13.64 -3.54 -21.66
CA SER A 92 -13.98 -4.94 -21.42
C SER A 92 -15.30 -5.27 -22.09
N ILE A 93 -15.27 -6.24 -23.01
CA ILE A 93 -16.46 -6.80 -23.64
C ILE A 93 -16.52 -8.29 -23.34
N MET A 94 -17.70 -8.79 -22.98
CA MET A 94 -17.93 -10.22 -22.83
C MET A 94 -18.38 -10.81 -24.16
N ILE A 95 -17.81 -11.96 -24.54
CA ILE A 95 -18.19 -12.71 -25.72
C ILE A 95 -18.70 -14.10 -25.32
N ASN A 96 -19.44 -14.76 -26.21
CA ASN A 96 -19.77 -16.17 -26.02
C ASN A 96 -18.44 -16.98 -25.93
N PRO A 97 -18.20 -17.76 -24.85
CA PRO A 97 -17.02 -18.59 -24.71
C PRO A 97 -16.77 -19.54 -25.89
N GLU A 98 -17.83 -20.02 -26.56
CA GLU A 98 -17.72 -20.87 -27.75
C GLU A 98 -17.03 -20.16 -28.93
N LYS A 99 -17.07 -18.82 -28.96
CA LYS A 99 -16.47 -17.97 -30.00
C LYS A 99 -15.04 -17.54 -29.70
N ILE A 100 -14.44 -17.96 -28.58
CA ILE A 100 -13.05 -17.61 -28.24
C ILE A 100 -12.09 -18.04 -29.35
N GLY A 101 -12.31 -19.22 -29.94
CA GLY A 101 -11.48 -19.73 -31.04
C GLY A 101 -11.50 -18.84 -32.28
N GLU A 102 -12.62 -18.18 -32.58
CA GLU A 102 -12.76 -17.26 -33.71
C GLU A 102 -11.96 -15.97 -33.50
N VAL A 103 -12.00 -15.42 -32.27
CA VAL A 103 -11.26 -14.19 -31.91
C VAL A 103 -9.75 -14.44 -31.90
N ILE A 104 -9.31 -15.58 -31.34
CA ILE A 104 -7.88 -15.94 -31.34
C ILE A 104 -7.43 -16.26 -32.78
N GLY A 105 -8.22 -17.05 -33.50
CA GLY A 105 -7.91 -17.55 -34.83
C GLY A 105 -6.78 -18.59 -34.86
N PRO A 106 -6.48 -19.17 -36.03
CA PRO A 106 -5.45 -20.20 -36.17
C PRO A 106 -4.08 -19.68 -35.71
N LYS A 107 -3.47 -20.36 -34.73
CA LYS A 107 -2.17 -19.98 -34.13
C LYS A 107 -2.11 -18.54 -33.60
N GLY A 108 -3.25 -17.93 -33.26
CA GLY A 108 -3.31 -16.55 -32.78
C GLY A 108 -3.19 -15.49 -33.88
N LYS A 109 -3.34 -15.86 -35.16
CA LYS A 109 -3.18 -14.92 -36.28
C LYS A 109 -4.21 -13.78 -36.22
N THR A 110 -5.47 -14.09 -35.90
CA THR A 110 -6.55 -13.10 -35.87
C THR A 110 -6.35 -12.10 -34.75
N ILE A 111 -6.11 -12.56 -33.52
CA ILE A 111 -5.88 -11.67 -32.38
C ILE A 111 -4.67 -10.77 -32.58
N ARG A 112 -3.55 -11.29 -33.11
CA ARG A 112 -2.37 -10.47 -33.41
C ARG A 112 -2.66 -9.42 -34.49
N GLY A 113 -3.39 -9.79 -35.54
CA GLY A 113 -3.80 -8.84 -36.58
C GLY A 113 -4.64 -7.69 -36.01
N ILE A 114 -5.60 -7.99 -35.13
CA ILE A 114 -6.40 -6.96 -34.45
C ILE A 114 -5.51 -6.03 -33.61
N GLN A 115 -4.54 -6.57 -32.87
CA GLN A 115 -3.60 -5.77 -32.06
C GLN A 115 -2.71 -4.88 -32.92
N GLU A 116 -2.18 -5.41 -34.04
CA GLU A 116 -1.32 -4.67 -34.96
C GLU A 116 -2.08 -3.55 -35.69
N GLU A 117 -3.34 -3.80 -36.11
CA GLU A 117 -4.15 -2.82 -36.83
C GLU A 117 -4.71 -1.71 -35.93
N THR A 118 -5.13 -2.07 -34.71
CA THR A 118 -5.78 -1.12 -33.78
C THR A 118 -4.81 -0.48 -32.81
N GLY A 119 -3.63 -1.07 -32.60
CA GLY A 119 -2.66 -0.66 -31.59
C GLY A 119 -3.10 -0.92 -30.14
N ALA A 120 -4.14 -1.73 -29.95
CA ALA A 120 -4.73 -2.08 -28.65
C ALA A 120 -4.41 -3.52 -28.24
#